data_AF-A0A7C7MRM5-F1
#
_entry.id   AF-A0A7C7MRM5-F1
#
_cell.length_a   1.000
_cell.length_b   1.000
_cell.length_c   1.000
_cell.angle_alpha   90.00
_cell.angle_beta   90.00
_cell.angle_gamma   90.00
#
_symmetry.space_group_name_H-M   'P 1'
#
loop_
_entity.id
_entity.type
_entity.pdbx_description
1 polymer ?
#
loop_
_entity_poly.entity_id
_entity_poly.type
_entity_poly.pdbx_seq_one_letter_code
_entity_poly.pdbx_strand_id
1 'polypeptide(L)'
;MSDSITKSSESFMYKIYGILIITFLLGLPIWHIDEVIEDRQRYEQNAKQELVEKWSYNQVAGAVVLSIPVIENFSHQNTLHFLPETLEINADVKNITKKSGIYEVPLYETRILMSGSFSDVSAKVFETVDTTINWNKANLSLGVLELRGLKSLDIKWNGKTVASEVGDMPSGIIGSART
;
A
#
# COMPACT_ATOMS: atom_id res chain seq x y z
N MET A 1 -35.62 38.91 64.46
CA MET A 1 -35.94 38.70 63.02
C MET A 1 -34.69 38.56 62.14
N SER A 2 -33.58 39.24 62.47
CA SER A 2 -32.31 39.19 61.69
C SER A 2 -31.57 37.83 61.80
N ASP A 3 -31.46 37.25 63.00
CA ASP A 3 -30.65 36.03 63.23
C ASP A 3 -31.22 34.74 62.63
N SER A 4 -32.55 34.66 62.42
CA SER A 4 -33.16 33.51 61.77
C SER A 4 -32.89 33.48 60.26
N ILE A 5 -32.69 34.66 59.64
CA ILE A 5 -32.42 34.80 58.21
C ILE A 5 -30.95 34.45 57.92
N THR A 6 -30.00 34.90 58.76
CA THR A 6 -28.57 34.59 58.63
C THR A 6 -28.27 33.09 58.85
N LYS A 7 -28.89 32.46 59.85
CA LYS A 7 -28.73 31.01 60.10
C LYS A 7 -29.29 30.15 58.95
N SER A 8 -30.36 30.59 58.29
CA SER A 8 -30.91 29.92 57.11
C SER A 8 -30.02 30.07 55.88
N SER A 9 -29.38 31.22 55.69
CA SER A 9 -28.47 31.44 54.57
C SER A 9 -27.17 30.64 54.66
N GLU A 10 -26.65 30.39 55.87
CA GLU A 10 -25.45 29.56 56.06
C GLU A 10 -25.70 28.10 55.66
N SER A 11 -26.82 27.50 56.10
CA SER A 11 -27.18 26.13 55.71
C SER A 11 -27.39 25.98 54.20
N PHE A 12 -27.91 27.03 53.55
CA PHE A 12 -28.09 27.07 52.10
C PHE A 12 -26.76 27.11 51.35
N MET A 13 -25.77 27.87 51.83
CA MET A 13 -24.42 27.91 51.24
C MET A 13 -23.71 26.55 51.32
N TYR A 14 -23.80 25.82 52.43
CA TYR A 14 -23.22 24.48 52.55
C TYR A 14 -23.82 23.48 51.56
N LYS A 15 -25.13 23.57 51.27
CA LYS A 15 -25.77 22.74 50.25
C LYS A 15 -25.24 23.04 48.85
N ILE A 16 -25.01 24.31 48.52
CA ILE A 16 -24.40 24.71 47.24
C ILE A 16 -22.97 24.17 47.12
N TYR A 17 -22.15 24.33 48.16
CA TYR A 17 -20.79 23.77 48.15
C TYR A 17 -20.79 22.25 48.00
N GLY A 18 -21.69 21.54 48.67
CA GLY A 18 -21.84 20.10 48.51
C GLY A 18 -22.20 19.70 47.08
N ILE A 19 -23.13 20.41 46.45
CA ILE A 19 -23.52 20.17 45.05
C ILE A 19 -22.35 20.46 44.10
N LEU A 20 -21.61 21.56 44.31
CA LEU A 20 -20.43 21.89 43.49
C LEU A 20 -19.33 20.84 43.60
N ILE A 21 -19.05 20.35 44.80
CA ILE A 21 -18.05 19.30 45.03
C ILE A 21 -18.48 17.99 44.34
N ILE A 22 -19.75 17.59 44.50
CA ILE A 22 -20.27 16.39 43.84
C ILE A 22 -20.22 16.54 42.31
N THR A 23 -20.57 17.72 41.79
CA THR A 23 -20.51 18.02 40.35
C THR A 23 -19.08 17.92 39.82
N PHE A 24 -18.12 18.46 40.56
CA PHE A 24 -16.72 18.40 40.19
C PHE A 24 -16.16 16.97 40.28
N LEU A 25 -16.51 16.23 41.33
CA LEU A 25 -16.11 14.84 41.53
C LEU A 25 -16.66 13.94 40.42
N LEU A 26 -17.89 14.18 39.96
CA LEU A 26 -18.48 13.48 38.82
C LEU A 26 -17.95 13.98 37.46
N GLY A 27 -17.37 15.18 37.40
CA GLY A 27 -16.75 15.73 36.20
C GLY A 27 -15.40 15.09 35.85
N LEU A 28 -14.60 14.72 36.87
CA LEU A 28 -13.28 14.12 36.65
C LEU A 28 -13.31 12.83 35.79
N PRO A 29 -14.21 11.86 36.04
CA PRO A 29 -14.34 10.68 35.18
C PRO A 29 -14.67 11.01 33.72
N ILE A 30 -15.46 12.06 33.46
CA ILE A 30 -15.86 12.44 32.11
C ILE A 30 -14.64 12.91 31.32
N TRP A 31 -13.75 13.69 31.92
CA TRP A 31 -12.50 14.11 31.27
C TRP A 31 -11.54 12.96 30.98
N HIS A 32 -11.52 11.92 31.82
CA HIS A 32 -10.65 10.76 31.62
C HIS A 32 -11.18 9.77 30.56
N ILE A 33 -12.48 9.81 30.24
CA ILE A 33 -13.06 8.90 29.22
C ILE A 33 -12.46 9.20 27.85
N ASP A 34 -12.32 10.47 27.48
CA ASP A 34 -11.81 10.87 26.17
C ASP A 34 -10.36 10.40 25.97
N GLU A 35 -9.52 10.50 27.00
CA GLU A 35 -8.13 10.01 26.97
C GLU A 35 -8.07 8.49 26.75
N VAL A 36 -8.91 7.72 27.44
CA VAL A 36 -8.97 6.26 27.27
C VAL A 36 -9.46 5.88 25.87
N ILE A 37 -10.42 6.63 25.31
CA ILE A 37 -10.91 6.39 23.95
C ILE A 37 -9.81 6.70 22.93
N GLU A 38 -9.12 7.82 23.09
CA GLU A 38 -8.01 8.20 22.22
C GLU A 38 -6.88 7.17 22.29
N ASP A 39 -6.53 6.69 23.49
CA ASP A 39 -5.54 5.64 23.70
C ASP A 39 -5.92 4.35 22.98
N ARG A 40 -7.19 3.93 23.08
CA ARG A 40 -7.70 2.74 22.39
C ARG A 40 -7.59 2.88 20.87
N GLN A 41 -8.00 4.02 20.33
CA GLN A 41 -7.87 4.29 18.89
C GLN A 41 -6.40 4.29 18.47
N ARG A 42 -5.53 4.93 19.23
CA ARG A 42 -4.09 5.01 18.96
C ARG A 42 -3.44 3.62 18.97
N TYR A 43 -3.78 2.76 19.93
CA TYR A 43 -3.26 1.39 19.97
C TYR A 43 -3.76 0.54 18.79
N GLU A 44 -5.02 0.70 18.39
CA GLU A 44 -5.54 0.01 17.21
C GLU A 44 -4.83 0.46 15.93
N GLN A 45 -4.60 1.77 15.76
CA GLN A 45 -3.87 2.30 14.61
C GLN A 45 -2.41 1.84 14.58
N ASN A 46 -1.74 1.81 15.73
CA ASN A 46 -0.38 1.29 15.84
C ASN A 46 -0.31 -0.19 15.47
N ALA A 47 -1.30 -1.00 15.89
CA ALA A 47 -1.38 -2.42 15.53
C ALA A 47 -1.58 -2.62 14.02
N LYS A 48 -2.39 -1.77 13.38
CA LYS A 48 -2.54 -1.74 11.91
C LYS A 48 -1.22 -1.38 11.23
N GLN A 49 -0.58 -0.31 11.67
CA GLN A 49 0.67 0.17 11.09
C GLN A 49 1.79 -0.88 11.21
N GLU A 50 1.96 -1.49 12.37
CA GLU A 50 2.96 -2.55 12.59
C GLU A 50 2.76 -3.74 11.63
N LEU A 51 1.51 -4.12 11.37
CA LEU A 51 1.21 -5.19 10.43
C LEU A 51 1.51 -4.78 8.99
N VAL A 52 1.16 -3.55 8.60
CA VAL A 52 1.42 -3.05 7.25
C VAL A 52 2.92 -2.88 6.98
N GLU A 53 3.71 -2.49 7.98
CA GLU A 53 5.18 -2.42 7.88
C GLU A 53 5.84 -3.79 7.69
N LYS A 54 5.31 -4.83 8.36
CA LYS A 54 5.74 -6.22 8.17
C LYS A 54 5.24 -6.83 6.86
N TRP A 55 4.12 -6.30 6.37
CA TRP A 55 3.51 -6.68 5.11
C TRP A 55 3.84 -5.61 4.07
N SER A 56 2.85 -5.20 3.30
CA SER A 56 2.97 -4.08 2.41
C SER A 56 1.72 -3.23 2.50
N TYR A 57 1.90 -1.96 2.16
CA TYR A 57 0.82 -1.00 1.96
C TYR A 57 0.00 -1.37 0.72
N ASN A 58 -0.81 -0.43 0.23
CA ASN A 58 -1.55 -0.59 -1.01
C ASN A 58 -0.60 -0.95 -2.14
N GLN A 59 -0.81 -2.10 -2.77
CA GLN A 59 0.01 -2.56 -3.88
C GLN A 59 -0.63 -2.25 -5.22
N VAL A 60 0.20 -1.84 -6.17
CA VAL A 60 -0.16 -1.66 -7.57
C VAL A 60 0.75 -2.54 -8.40
N ALA A 61 0.15 -3.45 -9.17
CA ALA A 61 0.85 -4.20 -10.21
C ALA A 61 0.72 -3.43 -11.53
N GLY A 62 1.86 -3.10 -12.12
CA GLY A 62 1.96 -2.43 -13.41
C GLY A 62 1.80 -3.38 -14.59
N ALA A 63 1.87 -2.83 -15.79
CA ALA A 63 1.83 -3.61 -17.03
C ALA A 63 3.13 -4.41 -17.24
N VAL A 64 3.02 -5.52 -17.96
CA VAL A 64 4.15 -6.31 -18.44
C VAL A 64 4.74 -5.63 -19.68
N VAL A 65 6.06 -5.43 -19.70
CA VAL A 65 6.75 -4.80 -20.83
C VAL A 65 7.96 -5.60 -21.25
N LEU A 66 8.10 -5.83 -22.56
CA LEU A 66 9.28 -6.42 -23.17
C LEU A 66 10.24 -5.31 -23.59
N SER A 67 11.45 -5.31 -23.04
CA SER A 67 12.48 -4.32 -23.37
C SER A 67 13.64 -4.98 -24.11
N ILE A 68 14.01 -4.40 -25.25
CA ILE A 68 15.06 -4.93 -26.12
C ILE A 68 16.12 -3.83 -26.31
N PRO A 69 17.35 -4.04 -25.81
CA PRO A 69 18.45 -3.11 -26.04
C PRO A 69 18.89 -3.13 -27.51
N VAL A 70 19.13 -1.95 -28.05
CA VAL A 70 19.55 -1.73 -29.43
C VAL A 70 20.73 -0.77 -29.49
N ILE A 71 21.63 -0.97 -30.45
CA ILE A 71 22.78 -0.09 -30.67
C ILE A 71 22.53 0.69 -31.96
N GLU A 72 22.35 2.00 -31.83
CA GLU A 72 22.19 2.95 -32.93
C GLU A 72 23.55 3.57 -33.29
N ASN A 73 23.86 3.68 -34.59
CA ASN A 73 25.02 4.40 -35.13
C ASN A 73 26.36 4.06 -34.40
N PHE A 74 26.57 2.77 -34.10
CA PHE A 74 27.79 2.21 -33.48
C PHE A 74 28.22 2.75 -32.11
N SER A 75 27.44 3.63 -31.46
CA SER A 75 27.83 4.24 -30.18
C SER A 75 26.69 4.56 -29.22
N HIS A 76 25.47 4.79 -29.71
CA HIS A 76 24.33 5.07 -28.84
C HIS A 76 23.61 3.77 -28.46
N GLN A 77 23.54 3.49 -27.15
CA GLN A 77 22.68 2.44 -26.62
C GLN A 77 21.30 3.03 -26.36
N ASN A 78 20.30 2.45 -27.01
CA ASN A 78 18.89 2.76 -26.78
C ASN A 78 18.16 1.48 -26.35
N THR A 79 16.97 1.61 -25.78
CA THR A 79 16.12 0.47 -25.43
C THR A 79 14.74 0.67 -26.03
N LEU A 80 14.30 -0.31 -26.81
CA LEU A 80 12.95 -0.32 -27.36
C LEU A 80 12.03 -1.07 -26.40
N HIS A 81 10.86 -0.49 -26.14
CA HIS A 81 9.87 -1.04 -25.22
C HIS A 81 8.63 -1.46 -26.00
N PHE A 82 8.20 -2.69 -25.78
CA PHE A 82 7.04 -3.29 -26.43
C PHE A 82 6.01 -3.67 -25.39
N LEU A 83 4.79 -3.22 -25.59
CA LEU A 83 3.63 -3.68 -24.83
C LEU A 83 3.05 -4.94 -25.49
N PRO A 84 2.46 -5.84 -24.70
CA PRO A 84 1.76 -6.99 -25.26
C PRO A 84 0.57 -6.52 -26.10
N GLU A 85 0.31 -7.23 -27.20
CA GLU A 85 -0.85 -6.99 -28.05
C GLU A 85 -2.13 -7.48 -27.38
N THR A 86 -2.03 -8.63 -26.69
CA THR A 86 -3.10 -9.16 -25.84
C THR A 86 -2.59 -9.28 -24.42
N LEU A 87 -3.39 -8.85 -23.46
CA LEU A 87 -3.10 -9.00 -22.05
C LEU A 87 -4.39 -9.34 -21.30
N GLU A 88 -4.44 -10.55 -20.78
CA GLU A 88 -5.48 -11.02 -19.89
C GLU A 88 -4.93 -11.06 -18.46
N ILE A 89 -5.69 -10.46 -17.55
CA ILE A 89 -5.32 -10.37 -16.13
C ILE A 89 -6.48 -10.94 -15.32
N ASN A 90 -6.21 -12.00 -14.58
CA ASN A 90 -7.13 -12.60 -13.63
C ASN A 90 -6.57 -12.43 -12.23
N ALA A 91 -7.31 -11.75 -11.35
CA ALA A 91 -6.90 -11.50 -9.97
C ALA A 91 -7.91 -12.14 -9.00
N ASP A 92 -7.40 -13.01 -8.13
CA ASP A 92 -8.17 -13.62 -7.03
C ASP A 92 -7.72 -13.03 -5.70
N VAL A 93 -8.63 -12.34 -5.02
CA VAL A 93 -8.35 -11.61 -3.77
C VAL A 93 -8.97 -12.36 -2.60
N LYS A 94 -8.12 -12.73 -1.64
CA LYS A 94 -8.52 -13.40 -0.41
C LYS A 94 -8.32 -12.50 0.81
N ASN A 95 -9.38 -12.34 1.59
CA ASN A 95 -9.29 -11.72 2.91
C ASN A 95 -8.69 -12.72 3.91
N ILE A 96 -7.72 -12.26 4.70
CA ILE A 96 -7.14 -12.97 5.82
C ILE A 96 -7.08 -12.07 7.04
N THR A 97 -7.26 -12.62 8.23
CA THR A 97 -7.14 -11.85 9.47
C THR A 97 -5.81 -12.16 10.14
N LYS A 98 -5.08 -11.11 10.53
CA LYS A 98 -3.83 -11.23 11.31
C LYS A 98 -3.96 -10.52 12.64
N LYS A 99 -3.19 -10.99 13.63
CA LYS A 99 -3.16 -10.41 14.98
C LYS A 99 -1.92 -9.55 15.15
N SER A 100 -2.09 -8.35 15.69
CA SER A 100 -1.04 -7.58 16.36
C SER A 100 -1.51 -7.29 17.79
N GLY A 101 -0.82 -7.86 18.77
CA GLY A 101 -1.27 -7.88 20.16
C GLY A 101 -2.65 -8.54 20.33
N ILE A 102 -3.59 -7.81 20.93
CA ILE A 102 -4.99 -8.23 21.12
C ILE A 102 -5.91 -7.82 19.95
N TYR A 103 -5.38 -7.12 18.96
CA TYR A 103 -6.15 -6.58 17.85
C TYR A 103 -6.09 -7.51 16.63
N GLU A 104 -7.21 -7.61 15.94
CA GLU A 104 -7.35 -8.34 14.68
C GLU A 104 -7.46 -7.34 13.53
N VAL A 105 -6.61 -7.50 12.52
CA VAL A 105 -6.55 -6.62 11.35
C VAL A 105 -6.79 -7.45 10.09
N PRO A 106 -7.77 -7.07 9.25
CA PRO A 106 -7.98 -7.70 7.96
C PRO A 106 -6.87 -7.28 6.99
N LEU A 107 -6.29 -8.26 6.30
CA LEU A 107 -5.31 -8.08 5.25
C LEU A 107 -5.81 -8.80 3.99
N TYR A 108 -5.23 -8.45 2.85
CA TYR A 108 -5.62 -8.99 1.56
C TYR A 108 -4.43 -9.68 0.90
N GLU A 109 -4.63 -10.92 0.48
CA GLU A 109 -3.70 -11.65 -0.36
C GLU A 109 -4.28 -11.79 -1.75
N THR A 110 -3.55 -11.36 -2.76
CA THR A 110 -4.00 -11.43 -4.16
C THR A 110 -3.12 -12.38 -4.95
N ARG A 111 -3.75 -13.33 -5.65
CA ARG A 111 -3.10 -14.10 -6.70
C ARG A 111 -3.43 -13.46 -8.04
N ILE A 112 -2.40 -12.98 -8.74
CA ILE A 112 -2.53 -12.39 -10.07
C ILE A 112 -1.98 -13.37 -11.10
N LEU A 113 -2.81 -13.75 -12.06
CA LEU A 113 -2.44 -14.51 -13.25
C LEU A 113 -2.50 -13.58 -14.46
N MET A 114 -1.36 -13.37 -15.11
CA MET A 114 -1.25 -12.57 -16.33
C MET A 114 -0.82 -13.46 -17.49
N SER A 115 -1.53 -13.36 -18.60
CA SER A 115 -1.18 -14.04 -19.86
C SER A 115 -1.36 -13.09 -21.02
N GLY A 116 -0.45 -13.16 -21.98
CA GLY A 116 -0.50 -12.27 -23.14
C GLY A 116 0.44 -12.70 -24.25
N SER A 117 0.33 -12.03 -25.38
CA SER A 117 1.18 -12.26 -26.56
C SER A 117 1.78 -10.96 -27.06
N PHE A 118 2.99 -11.08 -27.63
CA PHE A 118 3.63 -10.01 -28.36
C PHE A 118 3.55 -10.34 -29.85
N SER A 119 2.97 -9.45 -30.65
CA SER A 119 3.07 -9.48 -32.13
C SER A 119 4.54 -9.48 -32.56
N ASP A 120 4.86 -9.91 -33.79
CA ASP A 120 6.23 -9.95 -34.29
C ASP A 120 7.02 -8.65 -34.01
N VAL A 121 7.81 -8.70 -32.95
CA VAL A 121 8.60 -7.57 -32.45
C VAL A 121 9.80 -7.36 -33.37
N SER A 122 10.28 -8.42 -34.02
CA SER A 122 11.46 -8.36 -34.88
C SER A 122 11.20 -7.44 -36.07
N ALA A 123 10.04 -7.57 -36.73
CA ALA A 123 9.64 -6.73 -37.86
C ALA A 123 9.61 -5.23 -37.49
N LYS A 124 9.08 -4.88 -36.31
CA LYS A 124 9.00 -3.49 -35.83
C LYS A 124 10.37 -2.90 -35.50
N VAL A 125 11.32 -3.71 -35.03
CA VAL A 125 12.67 -3.21 -34.71
C VAL A 125 13.46 -2.90 -35.99
N PHE A 126 13.32 -3.71 -37.04
CA PHE A 126 14.04 -3.52 -38.31
C PHE A 126 13.57 -2.32 -39.16
N GLU A 127 12.42 -1.72 -38.84
CA GLU A 127 12.00 -0.43 -39.45
C GLU A 127 12.87 0.75 -38.97
N THR A 128 13.62 0.58 -37.88
CA THR A 128 14.57 1.57 -37.36
C THR A 128 15.91 1.39 -38.07
N VAL A 129 16.33 2.38 -38.87
CA VAL A 129 17.52 2.30 -39.73
C VAL A 129 18.81 2.26 -38.89
N ASP A 130 19.76 1.40 -39.28
CA ASP A 130 21.11 1.26 -38.71
C ASP A 130 21.18 0.86 -37.23
N THR A 131 20.37 -0.14 -36.85
CA THR A 131 20.32 -0.64 -35.47
C THR A 131 20.73 -2.10 -35.33
N THR A 132 21.69 -2.38 -34.44
CA THR A 132 22.04 -3.77 -34.06
C THR A 132 21.25 -4.18 -32.82
N ILE A 133 20.47 -5.26 -32.93
CA ILE A 133 19.64 -5.79 -31.84
C ILE A 133 20.45 -6.70 -30.91
N ASN A 134 20.33 -6.51 -29.60
CA ASN A 134 20.91 -7.41 -28.61
C ASN A 134 19.86 -8.27 -27.90
N TRP A 135 19.40 -9.33 -28.58
CA TRP A 135 18.42 -10.28 -28.05
C TRP A 135 18.86 -10.97 -26.75
N ASN A 136 20.18 -11.16 -26.56
CA ASN A 136 20.72 -11.77 -25.34
C ASN A 136 20.55 -10.90 -24.09
N LYS A 137 20.23 -9.62 -24.26
CA LYS A 137 19.94 -8.68 -23.16
C LYS A 137 18.47 -8.26 -23.11
N ALA A 138 17.61 -8.89 -23.91
CA ALA A 138 16.18 -8.64 -23.83
C ALA A 138 15.64 -9.10 -22.48
N ASN A 139 14.79 -8.28 -21.86
CA ASN A 139 14.20 -8.57 -20.57
C ASN A 139 12.69 -8.32 -20.58
N LEU A 140 11.97 -9.11 -19.80
CA LEU A 140 10.55 -8.94 -19.53
C LEU A 140 10.41 -8.35 -18.14
N SER A 141 9.85 -7.15 -18.05
CA SER A 141 9.68 -6.43 -16.79
C SER A 141 8.23 -6.41 -16.38
N LEU A 142 7.99 -6.56 -15.08
CA LEU A 142 6.71 -6.33 -14.43
C LEU A 142 6.93 -5.30 -13.33
N GLY A 143 6.24 -4.17 -13.42
CA GLY A 143 6.27 -3.15 -12.37
C GLY A 143 5.46 -3.59 -11.16
N VAL A 144 6.00 -3.45 -9.96
CA VAL A 144 5.25 -3.57 -8.70
C VAL A 144 5.62 -2.40 -7.80
N LEU A 145 4.67 -1.89 -7.01
CA LEU A 145 4.92 -0.72 -6.17
C LEU A 145 5.94 -1.02 -5.07
N GLU A 146 5.81 -2.16 -4.37
CA GLU A 146 6.80 -2.59 -3.37
C GLU A 146 7.01 -4.10 -3.38
N LEU A 147 8.27 -4.52 -3.31
CA LEU A 147 8.63 -5.93 -3.30
C LEU A 147 8.27 -6.66 -2.00
N ARG A 148 8.11 -5.93 -0.88
CA ARG A 148 7.74 -6.55 0.42
C ARG A 148 6.42 -7.32 0.36
N GLY A 149 5.48 -6.88 -0.49
CA GLY A 149 4.20 -7.55 -0.68
C GLY A 149 4.25 -8.75 -1.64
N LEU A 150 5.35 -8.91 -2.39
CA LEU A 150 5.49 -9.97 -3.38
C LEU A 150 5.98 -11.26 -2.70
N LYS A 151 5.10 -12.27 -2.63
CA LYS A 151 5.46 -13.57 -2.05
C LYS A 151 6.22 -14.48 -3.02
N SER A 152 5.80 -14.51 -4.28
CA SER A 152 6.39 -15.37 -5.32
C SER A 152 6.07 -14.80 -6.69
N LEU A 153 6.96 -15.03 -7.65
CA LEU A 153 6.80 -14.61 -9.04
C LEU A 153 7.33 -15.72 -9.96
N ASP A 154 6.41 -16.34 -10.70
CA ASP A 154 6.73 -17.35 -11.71
C ASP A 154 6.42 -16.78 -13.09
N ILE A 155 7.39 -16.86 -14.00
CA ILE A 155 7.25 -16.37 -15.36
C ILE A 155 7.49 -17.52 -16.34
N LYS A 156 6.59 -17.66 -17.32
CA LYS A 156 6.74 -18.58 -18.43
C LYS A 156 6.77 -17.80 -19.73
N TRP A 157 7.85 -17.94 -20.49
CA TRP A 157 7.99 -17.37 -21.82
C TRP A 157 7.99 -18.48 -22.86
N ASN A 158 7.06 -18.45 -23.82
CA ASN A 158 6.89 -19.50 -24.84
C ASN A 158 6.88 -20.92 -24.23
N GLY A 159 6.17 -21.09 -23.12
CA GLY A 159 6.03 -22.37 -22.40
C GLY A 159 7.23 -22.79 -21.55
N LYS A 160 8.36 -22.05 -21.58
CA LYS A 160 9.53 -22.32 -20.75
C LYS A 160 9.55 -21.41 -19.53
N THR A 161 9.79 -21.98 -18.35
CA THR A 161 10.04 -21.19 -17.15
C THR A 161 11.34 -20.41 -17.32
N VAL A 162 11.29 -19.11 -17.03
CA VAL A 162 12.46 -18.23 -17.04
C VAL A 162 12.80 -17.80 -15.62
N ALA A 163 14.08 -17.56 -15.35
CA ALA A 163 14.50 -17.01 -14.06
C ALA A 163 13.96 -15.58 -13.92
N SER A 164 13.46 -15.26 -12.73
CA SER A 164 13.06 -13.91 -12.34
C SER A 164 14.14 -13.33 -11.43
N GLU A 165 14.47 -12.06 -11.65
CA GLU A 165 15.37 -11.29 -10.80
C GLU A 165 14.70 -9.97 -10.43
N VAL A 166 15.08 -9.45 -9.27
CA VAL A 166 14.67 -8.11 -8.84
C VAL A 166 15.59 -7.11 -9.52
N GLY A 167 15.01 -6.12 -10.18
CA GLY A 167 15.73 -5.03 -10.81
C GLY A 167 14.86 -3.79 -10.95
N ASP A 168 15.48 -2.70 -11.40
CA ASP A 168 14.76 -1.47 -11.72
C ASP A 168 14.00 -1.61 -13.04
N MET A 169 12.85 -0.94 -13.10
CA MET A 169 12.10 -0.81 -14.34
C MET A 169 12.92 0.03 -15.34
N PRO A 170 13.03 -0.39 -16.62
CA PRO A 170 13.76 0.38 -17.62
C PRO A 170 13.30 1.84 -17.70
N SER A 171 14.25 2.76 -17.87
CA SER A 171 13.96 4.20 -17.92
C SER A 171 13.01 4.52 -19.06
N GLY A 172 11.99 5.35 -18.79
CA GLY A 172 10.95 5.71 -19.77
C GLY A 172 9.64 4.93 -19.61
N ILE A 173 9.62 3.89 -18.76
CA ILE A 173 8.40 3.12 -18.44
C ILE A 173 7.92 3.39 -17.01
N ILE A 174 7.78 4.66 -16.63
CA ILE A 174 7.18 5.01 -15.34
C ILE A 174 5.70 5.30 -15.57
N GLY A 175 4.85 4.33 -15.27
CA GLY A 175 3.42 4.56 -15.11
C GLY A 175 3.20 5.40 -13.84
N SER A 176 2.90 6.69 -13.98
CA SER A 176 2.44 7.48 -12.84
C SER A 176 1.00 7.08 -12.51
N ALA A 177 0.79 6.32 -11.43
CA ALA A 177 -0.52 6.25 -10.80
C ALA A 177 -0.74 7.60 -10.11
N ARG A 178 -1.45 8.53 -10.77
CA ARG A 178 -1.99 9.70 -10.07
C ARG A 178 -3.21 9.21 -9.27
N THR A 179 -3.07 9.17 -7.95
CA THR A 179 -4.20 9.04 -7.03
C THR A 179 -4.79 10.40 -6.71
#